data_AF-A0A5C7JT44-F1
#
_entry.id   AF-A0A5C7JT44-F1
#
_cell.length_a   1.000
_cell.length_b   1.000
_cell.length_c   1.000
_cell.angle_alpha   90.00
_cell.angle_beta   90.00
_cell.angle_gamma   90.00
#
_symmetry.space_group_name_H-M   'P 1'
#
loop_
_entity.id
_entity.type
_entity.pdbx_description
1 polymer ?
#
loop_
_entity_poly.entity_id
_entity_poly.type
_entity_poly.pdbx_seq_one_letter_code
_entity_poly.pdbx_strand_id
1 'polypeptide(L)'
;MKEVIKKLLRESLIGEERFDSTHLTNKTILVLDANSLTLYDTTFWGTENLEEGVLGFIAIGNHKGNLYVELSSAKKGYGPLMYELAMQSVYDNPLMPDYDGNTNEKALRIWDYFYKGKNPDVKVIELKKGDEGYRDFIGYNDVDDNVKYLFNSRFYMEPDDFYSLESNAEEFFDEIGDYKNNSKIIINMGHEMFNEMY
;
A
#
# COMPACT_ATOMS: atom_id res chain seq x y z
N MET A 1 31.67 11.63 9.13
CA MET A 1 30.27 11.36 9.57
C MET A 1 29.23 11.91 8.57
N LYS A 2 29.26 13.19 8.19
CA LYS A 2 28.35 13.78 7.17
C LYS A 2 28.33 13.06 5.80
N GLU A 3 29.47 12.55 5.32
CA GLU A 3 29.57 11.82 4.04
C GLU A 3 28.91 10.44 4.09
N VAL A 4 29.05 9.71 5.19
CA VAL A 4 28.41 8.39 5.40
C VAL A 4 26.89 8.54 5.51
N ILE A 5 26.42 9.58 6.20
CA ILE A 5 24.99 9.90 6.31
C ILE A 5 24.39 10.28 4.94
N LYS A 6 25.09 11.08 4.13
CA LYS A 6 24.65 11.40 2.75
C LYS A 6 24.66 10.19 1.83
N LYS A 7 25.61 9.27 2.00
CA LYS A 7 25.68 8.03 1.22
C LYS A 7 24.55 7.06 1.58
N LEU A 8 24.26 6.88 2.86
CA LEU A 8 23.12 6.08 3.34
C LEU A 8 21.77 6.69 2.94
N LEU A 9 21.63 8.02 2.95
CA LEU A 9 20.43 8.70 2.46
C LEU A 9 20.28 8.58 0.94
N ARG A 10 21.37 8.64 0.16
CA ARG A 10 21.33 8.39 -1.29
C ARG A 10 21.04 6.93 -1.62
N GLU A 11 21.54 5.99 -0.84
CA GLU A 11 21.28 4.55 -1.03
C GLU A 11 19.87 4.15 -0.55
N SER A 12 19.28 4.83 0.46
CA SER A 12 17.86 4.65 0.83
C SER A 12 16.88 5.40 -0.10
N LEU A 13 17.35 6.41 -0.84
CA LEU A 13 16.61 7.10 -1.91
C LEU A 13 16.54 6.30 -3.23
N ILE A 14 17.21 5.14 -3.32
CA ILE A 14 17.16 4.20 -4.47
C ILE A 14 16.22 3.01 -4.16
N GLY A 15 15.49 3.05 -3.04
CA GLY A 15 15.07 1.84 -2.31
C GLY A 15 13.87 1.04 -2.81
N GLU A 16 12.95 1.61 -3.58
CA GLU A 16 11.83 0.89 -4.18
C GLU A 16 11.59 1.43 -5.59
N GLU A 17 12.24 0.82 -6.57
CA GLU A 17 11.79 0.96 -7.95
C GLU A 17 10.39 0.34 -8.06
N ARG A 18 9.48 1.02 -8.77
CA ARG A 18 8.15 0.48 -9.09
C ARG A 18 8.33 -0.93 -9.63
N PHE A 19 7.75 -1.92 -8.97
CA PHE A 19 7.66 -3.26 -9.53
C PHE A 19 6.94 -3.16 -10.87
N ASP A 20 7.60 -3.60 -11.94
CA ASP A 20 6.95 -3.69 -13.23
C ASP A 20 5.83 -4.74 -13.12
N SER A 21 4.58 -4.27 -13.19
CA SER A 21 3.39 -5.12 -13.09
C SER A 21 3.36 -6.25 -14.12
N THR A 22 4.16 -6.20 -15.19
CA THR A 22 4.36 -7.33 -16.12
C THR A 22 5.04 -8.55 -15.47
N HIS A 23 5.63 -8.39 -14.28
CA HIS A 23 6.14 -9.47 -13.45
C HIS A 23 5.08 -10.09 -12.52
N LEU A 24 3.87 -9.52 -12.44
CA LEU A 24 2.75 -10.21 -11.82
C LEU A 24 2.41 -11.40 -12.72
N THR A 25 2.85 -12.57 -12.27
CA THR A 25 2.60 -13.81 -13.00
C THR A 25 1.13 -14.18 -12.85
N ASN A 26 0.65 -15.09 -13.70
CA ASN A 26 -0.65 -15.76 -13.51
C ASN A 26 -0.75 -16.58 -12.21
N LYS A 27 0.31 -16.59 -11.40
CA LYS A 27 0.40 -17.25 -10.09
C LYS A 27 0.32 -16.26 -8.93
N THR A 28 0.03 -14.98 -9.19
CA THR A 28 -0.20 -14.01 -8.13
C THR A 28 -1.69 -13.69 -8.06
N ILE A 29 -2.26 -13.73 -6.86
CA ILE A 29 -3.65 -13.36 -6.60
C ILE A 29 -3.73 -12.18 -5.64
N LEU A 30 -4.77 -11.38 -5.81
CA LEU A 30 -5.16 -10.34 -4.86
C LEU A 30 -6.36 -10.82 -4.06
N VAL A 31 -6.18 -10.98 -2.75
CA VAL A 31 -7.24 -11.36 -1.82
C VAL A 31 -7.77 -10.11 -1.14
N LEU A 32 -9.07 -9.87 -1.27
CA LEU A 32 -9.75 -8.71 -0.71
C LEU A 32 -10.54 -9.10 0.55
N ASP A 33 -10.45 -8.28 1.58
CA ASP A 33 -11.38 -8.23 2.71
C ASP A 33 -12.06 -6.86 2.76
N ALA A 34 -13.05 -6.70 3.63
CA ALA A 34 -13.86 -5.48 3.75
C ALA A 34 -13.04 -4.17 3.82
N ASN A 35 -11.85 -4.22 4.41
CA ASN A 35 -10.96 -3.07 4.57
C ASN A 35 -9.48 -3.38 4.35
N SER A 36 -9.13 -4.52 3.76
CA SER A 36 -7.72 -4.88 3.53
C SER A 36 -7.50 -5.66 2.25
N LEU A 37 -6.27 -5.63 1.77
CA LEU A 37 -5.83 -6.32 0.58
C LEU A 37 -4.54 -7.08 0.88
N THR A 38 -4.47 -8.32 0.42
CA THR A 38 -3.25 -9.14 0.49
C THR A 38 -2.89 -9.64 -0.90
N LEU A 39 -1.66 -9.36 -1.35
CA LEU A 39 -1.09 -9.89 -2.57
C LEU A 39 -0.32 -11.18 -2.26
N TYR A 40 -0.65 -12.27 -2.96
CA TYR A 40 -0.14 -13.61 -2.64
C TYR A 40 0.34 -14.37 -3.88
N ASP A 41 1.52 -15.01 -3.77
CA ASP A 41 2.05 -15.95 -4.76
C ASP A 41 1.54 -17.38 -4.49
N THR A 42 0.65 -17.86 -5.36
CA THR A 42 -0.01 -19.16 -5.25
C THR A 42 0.94 -20.35 -5.41
N THR A 43 2.18 -20.15 -5.86
CA THR A 43 3.18 -21.24 -5.89
C THR A 43 3.54 -21.77 -4.51
N PHE A 44 3.32 -20.98 -3.46
CA PHE A 44 3.54 -21.38 -2.07
C PHE A 44 2.34 -22.09 -1.46
N TRP A 45 1.19 -22.11 -2.15
CA TRP A 45 0.00 -22.76 -1.63
C TRP A 45 0.20 -24.28 -1.46
N GLY A 46 -0.14 -24.78 -0.27
CA GLY A 46 0.05 -26.20 0.07
C GLY A 46 1.50 -26.62 0.33
N THR A 47 2.44 -25.68 0.35
CA THR A 47 3.84 -25.93 0.74
C THR A 47 4.03 -25.76 2.25
N GLU A 48 5.16 -26.23 2.77
CA GLU A 48 5.55 -26.02 4.18
C GLU A 48 5.85 -24.55 4.52
N ASN A 49 6.09 -23.71 3.51
CA ASN A 49 6.43 -22.28 3.66
C ASN A 49 5.30 -21.38 3.13
N LEU A 50 4.04 -21.72 3.44
CA LEU A 50 2.86 -21.02 2.93
C LEU A 50 2.91 -19.50 3.09
N GLU A 51 3.42 -19.02 4.23
CA GLU A 51 3.56 -17.61 4.60
C GLU A 51 4.52 -16.85 3.68
N GLU A 52 5.52 -17.53 3.10
CA GLU A 52 6.42 -16.92 2.13
C GLU A 52 5.69 -16.50 0.84
N GLY A 53 4.47 -17.00 0.60
CA GLY A 53 3.65 -16.53 -0.52
C GLY A 53 3.12 -15.10 -0.33
N VAL A 54 3.10 -14.55 0.89
CA VAL A 54 2.64 -13.16 1.11
C VAL A 54 3.66 -12.19 0.53
N LEU A 55 3.24 -11.40 -0.46
CA LEU A 55 4.07 -10.40 -1.14
C LEU A 55 3.84 -9.00 -0.57
N GLY A 56 2.62 -8.71 -0.13
CA GLY A 56 2.29 -7.47 0.55
C GLY A 56 0.89 -7.46 1.12
N PHE A 57 0.70 -6.59 2.10
CA PHE A 57 -0.53 -6.37 2.85
C PHE A 57 -0.76 -4.87 3.03
N ILE A 58 -2.00 -4.44 2.86
CA ILE A 58 -2.42 -3.06 3.13
C ILE A 58 -3.83 -3.04 3.71
N ALA A 59 -4.03 -2.27 4.79
CA ALA A 59 -5.33 -2.04 5.41
C ALA A 59 -5.72 -0.57 5.27
N ILE A 60 -7.00 -0.34 5.00
CA ILE A 60 -7.58 0.97 4.73
C ILE A 60 -8.52 1.33 5.89
N GLY A 61 -8.20 2.42 6.56
CA GLY A 61 -9.04 3.03 7.58
C GLY A 61 -10.00 4.05 6.98
N ASN A 62 -11.05 4.39 7.74
CA ASN A 62 -11.97 5.46 7.39
C ASN A 62 -12.23 6.34 8.61
N HIS A 63 -11.94 7.64 8.47
CA HIS A 63 -12.29 8.63 9.47
C HIS A 63 -13.17 9.72 8.87
N LYS A 64 -14.46 9.71 9.23
CA LYS A 64 -15.46 10.70 8.77
C LYS A 64 -15.53 10.81 7.25
N GLY A 65 -15.50 9.68 6.54
CA GLY A 65 -15.54 9.64 5.08
C GLY A 65 -14.18 9.79 4.40
N ASN A 66 -13.12 10.06 5.17
CA ASN A 66 -11.76 10.18 4.64
C ASN A 66 -11.06 8.83 4.75
N LEU A 67 -10.73 8.23 3.60
CA LEU A 67 -10.00 6.97 3.55
C LEU A 67 -8.50 7.22 3.71
N TYR A 68 -7.85 6.42 4.55
CA TYR A 68 -6.41 6.50 4.80
C TYR A 68 -5.79 5.11 4.88
N VAL A 69 -4.47 5.01 4.65
CA VAL A 69 -3.74 3.75 4.83
C VAL A 69 -3.43 3.58 6.31
N GLU A 70 -4.09 2.60 6.96
CA GLU A 70 -3.95 2.31 8.38
C GLU A 70 -2.72 1.44 8.64
N LEU A 71 -2.57 0.35 7.91
CA LEU A 71 -1.46 -0.60 8.02
C LEU A 71 -0.90 -0.88 6.62
N SER A 72 0.42 -1.02 6.50
CA SER A 72 1.03 -1.48 5.26
C SER A 72 2.36 -2.18 5.51
N SER A 73 2.54 -3.34 4.87
CA SER A 73 3.78 -4.10 4.82
C SER A 73 3.94 -4.72 3.45
N ALA A 74 5.16 -4.75 2.92
CA ALA A 74 5.41 -5.33 1.62
C ALA A 74 6.84 -5.87 1.55
N LYS A 75 7.01 -6.94 0.77
CA LYS A 75 8.33 -7.39 0.36
C LYS A 75 8.93 -6.32 -0.55
N LYS A 76 10.25 -6.22 -0.54
CA LYS A 76 10.98 -5.22 -1.33
C LYS A 76 10.50 -5.24 -2.79
N GLY A 77 10.12 -4.06 -3.29
CA GLY A 77 9.60 -3.87 -4.65
C GLY A 77 8.07 -3.79 -4.72
N TYR A 78 7.35 -4.49 -3.85
CA TYR A 78 5.89 -4.52 -3.86
C TYR A 78 5.24 -3.32 -3.14
N GLY A 79 6.02 -2.49 -2.46
CA GLY A 79 5.55 -1.31 -1.72
C GLY A 79 4.63 -0.41 -2.54
N PRO A 80 5.11 0.27 -3.60
CA PRO A 80 4.28 1.16 -4.41
C PRO A 80 3.06 0.45 -5.02
N LEU A 81 3.23 -0.80 -5.46
CA LEU A 81 2.15 -1.60 -6.03
C LEU A 81 1.00 -1.80 -5.03
N MET A 82 1.27 -2.10 -3.76
CA MET A 82 0.21 -2.27 -2.76
C MET A 82 -0.62 -1.00 -2.57
N TYR A 83 0.01 0.18 -2.65
CA TYR A 83 -0.70 1.46 -2.57
C TYR A 83 -1.53 1.73 -3.83
N GLU A 84 -1.02 1.41 -5.01
CA GLU A 84 -1.76 1.50 -6.27
C GLU A 84 -2.99 0.58 -6.24
N LEU A 85 -2.83 -0.68 -5.82
CA LEU A 85 -3.94 -1.63 -5.67
C LEU A 85 -4.98 -1.15 -4.65
N ALA A 86 -4.53 -0.56 -3.54
CA ALA A 86 -5.43 0.06 -2.57
C ALA A 86 -6.22 1.20 -3.22
N MET A 87 -5.58 2.12 -3.97
CA MET A 87 -6.25 3.22 -4.66
C MET A 87 -7.29 2.73 -5.67
N GLN A 88 -7.00 1.65 -6.40
CA GLN A 88 -7.94 1.03 -7.34
C GLN A 88 -9.14 0.43 -6.61
N SER A 89 -8.92 -0.24 -5.48
CA SER A 89 -9.98 -0.93 -4.73
C SER A 89 -11.01 -0.01 -4.08
N VAL A 90 -10.65 1.25 -3.82
CA VAL A 90 -11.54 2.23 -3.19
C VAL A 90 -12.07 3.28 -4.15
N TYR A 91 -11.80 3.15 -5.45
CA TYR A 91 -12.32 4.04 -6.47
C TYR A 91 -13.84 4.22 -6.32
N ASP A 92 -14.37 5.45 -6.36
CA ASP A 92 -13.80 6.74 -6.75
C ASP A 92 -13.23 7.59 -5.59
N ASN A 93 -12.90 6.97 -4.46
CA ASN A 93 -12.48 7.68 -3.24
C ASN A 93 -10.95 7.80 -3.13
N PRO A 94 -10.40 9.01 -2.94
CA PRO A 94 -8.96 9.17 -2.77
C PRO A 94 -8.46 8.68 -1.41
N LEU A 95 -7.28 8.05 -1.41
CA LEU A 95 -6.53 7.67 -0.23
C LEU A 95 -5.60 8.76 0.26
N MET A 96 -5.18 8.65 1.50
CA MET A 96 -4.18 9.52 2.11
C MET A 96 -3.35 8.81 3.17
N PRO A 97 -2.20 9.39 3.58
CA PRO A 97 -1.45 8.88 4.71
C PRO A 97 -2.24 8.95 6.02
N ASP A 98 -2.00 8.04 6.97
CA ASP A 98 -2.60 8.11 8.30
C ASP A 98 -2.15 9.38 9.05
N TYR A 99 -3.13 10.20 9.43
CA TYR A 99 -2.95 11.45 10.14
C TYR A 99 -2.44 11.32 11.57
N ASP A 100 -2.63 10.17 12.20
CA ASP A 100 -2.25 10.00 13.60
C ASP A 100 -0.73 9.79 13.77
N GLY A 101 0.02 9.88 12.66
CA GLY A 101 1.49 9.86 12.68
C GLY A 101 2.07 8.45 12.74
N ASN A 102 1.25 7.41 12.53
CA ASN A 102 1.72 6.02 12.47
C ASN A 102 2.34 5.68 11.11
N THR A 103 2.31 6.61 10.15
CA THR A 103 2.99 6.46 8.85
C THR A 103 4.50 6.53 9.06
N ASN A 104 5.18 5.39 8.97
CA ASN A 104 6.64 5.31 9.12
C ASN A 104 7.41 5.90 7.92
N GLU A 105 8.72 6.06 8.06
CA GLU A 105 9.58 6.67 7.04
C GLU A 105 9.55 5.95 5.69
N LYS A 106 9.39 4.61 5.65
CA LYS A 106 9.32 3.86 4.38
C LYS A 106 8.03 4.18 3.64
N ALA A 107 6.89 4.16 4.34
CA ALA A 107 5.60 4.56 3.77
C ALA A 107 5.62 6.02 3.29
N LEU A 108 6.23 6.94 4.04
CA LEU A 108 6.38 8.34 3.62
C LEU A 108 7.19 8.49 2.31
N ARG A 109 8.19 7.65 2.07
CA ARG A 109 8.93 7.66 0.80
C ARG A 109 8.05 7.27 -0.39
N ILE A 110 7.12 6.33 -0.21
CA ILE A 110 6.17 5.91 -1.26
C ILE A 110 5.20 7.06 -1.56
N TRP A 111 4.64 7.71 -0.53
CA TRP A 111 3.79 8.87 -0.71
C TRP A 111 4.50 10.04 -1.41
N ASP A 112 5.75 10.32 -1.02
CA ASP A 112 6.60 11.34 -1.67
C ASP A 112 6.93 10.98 -3.13
N TYR A 113 7.14 9.69 -3.42
CA TYR A 113 7.31 9.19 -4.77
C TYR A 113 6.10 9.50 -5.66
N PHE A 114 4.88 9.23 -5.18
CA PHE A 114 3.65 9.59 -5.90
C PHE A 114 3.43 11.09 -6.00
N TYR A 115 3.64 11.82 -4.90
CA TYR A 115 3.48 13.28 -4.85
C TYR A 115 4.37 13.99 -5.88
N LYS A 116 5.61 13.51 -6.06
CA LYS A 116 6.56 14.01 -7.05
C LYS A 116 6.25 13.61 -8.49
N GLY A 117 5.11 12.95 -8.74
CA GLY A 117 4.68 12.51 -10.07
C GLY A 117 5.59 11.45 -10.67
N LYS A 118 6.24 10.61 -9.85
CA LYS A 118 7.12 9.55 -10.35
C LYS A 118 6.36 8.37 -10.94
N ASN A 119 5.11 8.17 -10.51
CA ASN A 119 4.14 7.36 -11.22
C ASN A 119 3.09 8.29 -11.88
N PRO A 120 3.02 8.36 -13.23
CA PRO A 120 2.02 9.18 -13.93
C PRO A 120 0.57 8.68 -13.76
N ASP A 121 0.40 7.42 -13.36
CA ASP A 121 -0.89 6.74 -13.19
C ASP A 121 -1.58 7.18 -11.89
N VAL A 122 -0.81 7.68 -10.92
CA VAL A 122 -1.34 8.22 -9.65
C VAL A 122 -1.53 9.73 -9.76
N LYS A 123 -2.75 10.19 -9.49
CA LYS A 123 -3.10 11.61 -9.44
C LYS A 123 -3.09 12.10 -8.00
N VAL A 124 -2.77 13.38 -7.84
CA VAL A 124 -2.60 14.02 -6.52
C VAL A 124 -3.46 15.27 -6.46
N ILE A 125 -4.26 15.40 -5.39
CA ILE A 125 -5.00 16.62 -5.05
C ILE A 125 -4.40 17.17 -3.76
N GLU A 126 -3.86 18.38 -3.83
CA GLU A 126 -3.39 19.12 -2.65
C GLU A 126 -4.57 19.77 -1.94
N LEU A 127 -4.68 19.51 -0.64
CA LEU A 127 -5.66 20.15 0.23
C LEU A 127 -5.14 21.52 0.67
N LYS A 128 -6.01 22.51 0.63
CA LYS A 128 -5.77 23.87 1.10
C LYS A 128 -6.47 24.11 2.42
N LYS A 129 -6.02 25.14 3.13
CA LYS A 129 -6.67 25.57 4.36
C LYS A 129 -8.14 25.91 4.11
N GLY A 130 -9.03 25.18 4.78
CA GLY A 130 -10.49 25.29 4.61
C GLY A 130 -11.11 24.11 3.87
N ASP A 131 -10.32 23.30 3.17
CA ASP A 131 -10.80 22.08 2.53
C ASP A 131 -11.09 21.00 3.58
N GLU A 132 -12.06 20.13 3.28
CA GLU A 132 -12.39 19.01 4.16
C GLU A 132 -11.21 18.03 4.28
N GLY A 133 -10.84 17.70 5.52
CA GLY A 133 -9.69 16.87 5.82
C GLY A 133 -8.35 17.62 5.91
N TYR A 134 -8.27 18.88 5.48
CA TYR A 134 -7.06 19.68 5.68
C TYR A 134 -6.75 19.83 7.18
N ARG A 135 -5.47 19.68 7.54
CA ARG A 135 -5.01 19.89 8.91
C ARG A 135 -3.80 20.81 9.00
N ASP A 136 -3.91 21.74 9.94
CA ASP A 136 -2.79 22.58 10.36
C ASP A 136 -1.76 21.79 11.21
N PHE A 137 -2.16 20.68 11.84
CA PHE A 137 -1.33 19.82 12.69
C PHE A 137 -1.60 18.34 12.39
N ILE A 138 -0.56 17.52 12.34
CA ILE A 138 -0.62 16.08 12.06
C ILE A 138 -0.03 15.36 13.27
N GLY A 139 -0.74 14.39 13.84
CA GLY A 139 -0.33 13.63 15.02
C GLY A 139 -0.30 14.40 16.35
N TYR A 140 0.09 13.68 17.42
CA TYR A 140 0.35 14.23 18.77
C TYR A 140 1.75 14.86 18.92
N ASN A 141 2.65 14.58 17.98
CA ASN A 141 3.99 15.18 17.89
C ASN A 141 4.04 16.05 16.63
N ASP A 142 4.69 17.21 16.70
CA ASP A 142 4.99 18.05 15.53
C ASP A 142 5.65 17.18 14.45
N VAL A 143 4.85 16.70 13.50
CA VAL A 143 5.38 16.09 12.29
C VAL A 143 6.18 17.17 11.59
N ASP A 144 7.40 16.82 11.16
CA ASP A 144 8.28 17.75 10.45
C ASP A 144 7.49 18.47 9.35
N ASP A 145 7.46 19.81 9.39
CA ASP A 145 6.81 20.66 8.38
C ASP A 145 7.23 20.25 6.95
N ASN A 146 8.42 19.66 6.81
CA ASN A 146 8.95 19.11 5.57
C ASN A 146 8.19 17.92 4.99
N VAL A 147 7.21 17.31 5.68
CA VAL A 147 6.36 16.23 5.13
C VAL A 147 4.87 16.54 5.25
N LYS A 148 4.50 17.68 5.83
CA LYS A 148 3.10 18.10 6.02
C LYS A 148 2.28 18.16 4.73
N TYR A 149 2.93 18.42 3.59
CA TYR A 149 2.28 18.41 2.29
C TYR A 149 1.71 17.03 1.92
N LEU A 150 2.35 15.93 2.37
CA LEU A 150 1.88 14.57 2.08
C LEU A 150 0.56 14.25 2.76
N PHE A 151 0.44 14.61 4.05
CA PHE A 151 -0.78 14.39 4.82
C PHE A 151 -1.91 15.34 4.41
N ASN A 152 -1.58 16.50 3.84
CA ASN A 152 -2.53 17.38 3.18
C ASN A 152 -2.62 17.12 1.68
N SER A 153 -2.44 15.86 1.26
CA SER A 153 -2.63 15.41 -0.11
C SER A 153 -3.54 14.19 -0.16
N ARG A 154 -4.23 14.08 -1.29
CA ARG A 154 -5.15 12.99 -1.65
C ARG A 154 -4.62 12.32 -2.90
N PHE A 155 -4.60 11.00 -2.90
CA PHE A 155 -4.02 10.20 -3.97
C PHE A 155 -5.07 9.24 -4.52
N TYR A 156 -5.18 9.16 -5.83
CA TYR A 156 -6.14 8.28 -6.50
C TYR A 156 -5.62 7.86 -7.87
N MET A 157 -6.23 6.81 -8.42
CA MET A 157 -6.01 6.35 -9.80
C MET A 157 -7.34 6.45 -10.56
N GLU A 158 -7.27 6.64 -11.87
CA GLU A 158 -8.44 6.60 -12.76
C GLU A 158 -8.60 5.21 -13.37
N PRO A 159 -9.82 4.78 -13.78
CA PRO A 159 -10.06 3.43 -14.29
C PRO A 159 -9.19 3.04 -15.49
N ASP A 160 -8.85 4.00 -16.36
CA ASP A 160 -7.98 3.78 -17.52
C ASP A 160 -6.53 3.41 -17.11
N ASP A 161 -6.14 3.75 -15.89
CA ASP A 161 -4.82 3.51 -15.31
C ASP A 161 -4.81 2.24 -14.42
N PHE A 162 -5.92 1.49 -14.32
CA PHE A 162 -6.03 0.33 -13.44
C PHE A 162 -5.25 -0.88 -13.96
N TYR A 163 -4.77 -1.69 -13.02
CA TYR A 163 -4.22 -2.98 -13.37
C TYR A 163 -5.38 -3.92 -13.74
N SER A 164 -5.28 -4.56 -14.90
CA SER A 164 -6.13 -5.70 -15.24
C SER A 164 -5.67 -6.93 -14.46
N LEU A 165 -5.80 -6.87 -13.14
CA LEU A 165 -5.73 -8.08 -12.33
C LEU A 165 -7.09 -8.74 -12.46
N GLU A 166 -7.17 -9.74 -13.35
CA GLU A 166 -8.21 -10.74 -13.16
C GLU A 166 -8.04 -11.24 -11.73
N SER A 167 -9.04 -11.03 -10.89
CA SER A 167 -9.03 -11.49 -9.51
C SER A 167 -9.17 -13.01 -9.53
N ASN A 168 -8.12 -13.70 -9.98
CA ASN A 168 -8.03 -15.14 -10.07
C ASN A 168 -8.05 -15.79 -8.68
N ALA A 169 -8.18 -14.99 -7.61
CA ALA A 169 -8.43 -15.47 -6.27
C ALA A 169 -9.70 -16.33 -6.21
N GLU A 170 -10.82 -15.89 -6.80
CA GLU A 170 -12.06 -16.68 -6.80
C GLU A 170 -11.90 -17.99 -7.56
N GLU A 171 -11.38 -17.95 -8.79
CA GLU A 171 -11.13 -19.15 -9.59
C GLU A 171 -10.14 -20.11 -8.90
N PHE A 172 -9.01 -19.59 -8.41
CA PHE A 172 -8.01 -20.37 -7.70
C PHE A 172 -8.59 -21.06 -6.46
N PHE A 173 -9.36 -20.33 -5.66
CA PHE A 173 -9.95 -20.87 -4.45
C PHE A 173 -11.12 -21.82 -4.71
N ASP A 174 -11.86 -21.62 -5.80
CA ASP A 174 -12.90 -22.55 -6.25
C ASP A 174 -12.28 -23.88 -6.71
N GLU A 175 -11.10 -23.86 -7.35
CA GLU A 175 -10.36 -25.07 -7.75
C GLU A 175 -9.88 -25.90 -6.54
N ILE A 176 -9.40 -25.23 -5.49
CA ILE A 176 -8.87 -25.90 -4.29
C ILE A 176 -9.92 -26.13 -3.20
N GLY A 177 -11.12 -25.57 -3.36
CA GLY A 177 -12.27 -25.69 -2.46
C GLY A 177 -12.20 -24.78 -1.22
N ASP A 178 -13.36 -24.26 -0.80
CA ASP A 178 -13.56 -23.44 0.41
C ASP A 178 -12.88 -22.04 0.38
N TYR A 179 -13.29 -21.22 -0.60
CA TYR A 179 -12.90 -19.81 -0.74
C TYR A 179 -12.91 -19.03 0.55
N LYS A 180 -13.98 -19.16 1.36
CA LYS A 180 -14.15 -18.32 2.54
C LYS A 180 -13.14 -18.63 3.63
N ASN A 181 -12.76 -19.89 3.81
CA ASN A 181 -11.73 -20.23 4.79
C ASN A 181 -10.34 -19.94 4.26
N ASN A 182 -10.07 -20.22 2.98
CA ASN A 182 -8.75 -20.01 2.40
C ASN A 182 -8.38 -18.53 2.25
N SER A 183 -9.32 -17.67 1.84
CA SER A 183 -9.10 -16.22 1.78
C SER A 183 -8.75 -15.64 3.16
N LYS A 184 -9.44 -16.08 4.22
CA LYS A 184 -9.13 -15.69 5.60
C LYS A 184 -7.75 -16.10 6.06
N ILE A 185 -7.28 -17.29 5.67
CA ILE A 185 -5.91 -17.72 5.99
C ILE A 185 -4.91 -16.73 5.37
N ILE A 186 -5.08 -16.37 4.09
CA ILE A 186 -4.20 -15.42 3.41
C ILE A 186 -4.25 -14.03 4.06
N ILE A 187 -5.44 -13.53 4.37
CA ILE A 187 -5.61 -12.23 5.04
C ILE A 187 -4.91 -12.21 6.40
N ASN A 188 -5.05 -13.28 7.19
CA ASN A 188 -4.39 -13.40 8.49
C ASN A 188 -2.86 -13.39 8.34
N MET A 189 -2.30 -14.13 7.37
CA MET A 189 -0.86 -14.11 7.08
C MET A 189 -0.39 -12.71 6.64
N GLY A 190 -1.19 -11.99 5.85
CA GLY A 190 -0.93 -10.60 5.50
C GLY A 190 -0.82 -9.69 6.72
N HIS A 191 -1.76 -9.83 7.66
CA HIS A 191 -1.73 -9.10 8.92
C HIS A 191 -0.55 -9.50 9.82
N GLU A 192 -0.18 -10.78 9.85
CA GLU A 192 1.01 -11.28 10.57
C GLU A 192 2.31 -10.70 10.00
N MET A 193 2.44 -10.65 8.67
CA MET A 193 3.57 -9.99 8.01
C MET A 193 3.76 -8.54 8.46
N PHE A 194 2.66 -7.79 8.69
CA PHE A 194 2.76 -6.45 9.27
C PHE A 194 3.34 -6.48 10.69
N ASN A 195 2.85 -7.37 11.56
CA ASN A 195 3.29 -7.48 12.95
C ASN A 195 4.74 -7.95 13.10
N GLU A 196 5.30 -8.71 12.14
CA GLU A 196 6.70 -9.13 12.19
C GLU A 196 7.68 -8.04 11.75
N MET A 197 7.21 -7.08 10.96
CA MET A 197 8.04 -6.01 10.41
C MET A 197 8.12 -4.74 11.30
N TYR A 198 7.30 -4.65 12.36
CA TYR A 198 7.18 -3.49 13.26
C TYR A 198 7.10 -3.91 14.73
#